data_AF-A0AAV0WTA4-F1
#
_entry.id   AF-A0AAV0WTA4-F1
#
_cell.length_a   1.000
_cell.length_b   1.000
_cell.length_c   1.000
_cell.angle_alpha   90.00
_cell.angle_beta   90.00
_cell.angle_gamma   90.00
#
_symmetry.space_group_name_H-M   'P 1'
#
loop_
_entity.id
_entity.type
_entity.pdbx_description
1 polymer ?
#
loop_
_entity_poly.entity_id
_entity_poly.type
_entity_poly.pdbx_seq_one_letter_code
_entity_poly.pdbx_strand_id
1 'polypeptide(L)'
;MFFKHNLIVNDDVIEKKHVDTFYNYDSKCNVRMAPKLTYSHIHPSPFERMKVRLAAHIFGHSVAAGMSAALNQGIPPKTSKCTINFINFMDIIIIII
;
A
#
# COMPACT_ATOMS: atom_id res chain seq x y z
N MET A 1 2.49 -12.39 -7.86
CA MET A 1 2.89 -11.14 -7.18
C MET A 1 1.61 -10.49 -6.74
N PHE A 2 1.47 -10.02 -5.50
CA PHE A 2 0.35 -9.13 -5.20
C PHE A 2 0.48 -7.94 -6.17
N PHE A 3 -0.57 -7.70 -6.96
CA PHE A 3 -0.59 -6.78 -8.09
C PHE A 3 0.28 -7.13 -9.33
N LYS A 4 0.43 -8.41 -9.69
CA LYS A 4 0.85 -8.73 -11.08
C LYS A 4 -0.22 -8.26 -12.09
N HIS A 5 -1.48 -8.24 -11.65
CA HIS A 5 -2.63 -7.79 -12.41
C HIS A 5 -3.35 -6.70 -11.62
N ASN A 6 -4.01 -5.80 -12.35
CA ASN A 6 -4.86 -4.78 -11.74
C ASN A 6 -6.08 -5.45 -11.12
N LEU A 7 -6.50 -4.96 -9.96
CA LEU A 7 -7.66 -5.48 -9.25
C LEU A 7 -8.80 -4.48 -9.47
N ILE A 8 -9.94 -4.94 -9.98
CA ILE A 8 -11.11 -4.10 -10.22
C ILE A 8 -12.09 -4.37 -9.07
N VAL A 9 -12.41 -3.34 -8.31
CA VAL A 9 -13.39 -3.39 -7.22
C VAL A 9 -14.40 -2.28 -7.46
N ASN A 10 -15.67 -2.63 -7.71
CA ASN A 10 -16.74 -1.67 -7.96
C ASN A 10 -16.37 -0.65 -9.07
N ASP A 11 -15.89 -1.15 -10.21
CA ASP A 11 -15.39 -0.37 -11.36
C ASP A 11 -14.13 0.50 -11.11
N ASP A 12 -13.63 0.55 -9.88
CA ASP A 12 -12.39 1.22 -9.54
C ASP A 12 -11.18 0.30 -9.73
N VAL A 13 -10.14 0.83 -10.38
CA VAL A 13 -8.90 0.11 -10.63
C VAL A 13 -7.92 0.34 -9.48
N ILE A 14 -7.62 -0.73 -8.74
CA ILE A 14 -6.61 -0.75 -7.70
C ILE A 14 -5.30 -1.18 -8.34
N GLU A 15 -4.33 -0.28 -8.29
CA GLU A 15 -3.05 -0.47 -8.94
C GLU A 15 -1.88 -0.36 -7.95
N LYS A 16 -0.91 -1.26 -8.13
CA LYS A 16 0.34 -1.24 -7.36
C LYS A 16 1.07 0.09 -7.42
N LYS A 17 1.01 0.75 -8.59
CA LYS A 17 1.73 2.01 -8.86
C LYS A 17 1.48 3.07 -7.80
N HIS A 18 0.28 3.08 -7.20
CA HIS A 18 -0.09 4.03 -6.16
C HIS A 18 0.70 3.79 -4.86
N VAL A 19 0.89 2.53 -4.48
CA VAL A 19 1.70 2.14 -3.32
C VAL A 19 3.19 2.39 -3.60
N ASP A 20 3.66 2.08 -4.80
CA ASP A 20 5.06 2.33 -5.22
C ASP A 20 5.39 3.83 -5.18
N THR A 21 4.47 4.68 -5.67
CA THR A 21 4.61 6.15 -5.64
C THR A 21 4.66 6.67 -4.20
N PHE A 22 3.76 6.17 -3.34
CA PHE A 22 3.76 6.51 -1.92
C PHE A 22 5.06 6.11 -1.23
N TYR A 23 5.55 4.88 -1.45
CA TYR A 23 6.81 4.41 -0.87
C TYR A 23 8.00 5.27 -1.31
N ASN A 24 8.07 5.63 -2.60
CA ASN A 24 9.14 6.48 -3.13
C ASN A 24 9.13 7.90 -2.55
N TYR A 25 7.96 8.41 -2.17
CA TYR A 25 7.83 9.67 -1.46
C TYR A 25 8.22 9.51 0.01
N ASP A 26 7.60 8.57 0.72
CA ASP A 26 7.80 8.32 2.15
C ASP A 26 9.25 7.97 2.49
N SER A 27 9.93 7.21 1.63
CA SER A 27 11.35 6.85 1.81
C SER A 27 12.31 8.04 1.74
N LYS A 28 11.89 9.17 1.16
CA LYS A 28 12.68 10.42 1.09
C LYS A 28 12.36 11.38 2.23
N CYS A 29 11.28 11.14 2.98
CA CYS A 29 10.92 11.96 4.13
C CYS A 29 11.84 11.66 5.31
N ASN A 30 12.33 12.71 5.98
CA ASN A 30 13.09 12.56 7.23
C ASN A 30 12.28 11.84 8.31
N VAL A 31 10.97 12.13 8.36
CA VAL A 31 10.01 11.44 9.22
C VAL A 31 9.07 10.63 8.34
N ARG A 32 9.22 9.31 8.41
CA ARG A 32 8.42 8.37 7.61
C ARG A 32 7.05 8.16 8.25
N MET A 33 6.01 8.27 7.44
CA MET A 33 4.63 7.94 7.81
C MET A 33 4.41 6.44 7.91
N ALA A 34 5.11 5.65 7.07
CA ALA A 34 5.03 4.19 7.07
C ALA A 34 6.42 3.55 7.28
N PRO A 35 7.01 3.65 8.49
CA PRO A 35 8.38 3.19 8.73
C PRO A 35 8.57 1.68 8.56
N LYS A 36 7.51 0.89 8.77
CA LYS A 36 7.52 -0.58 8.60
C LYS A 36 7.53 -1.01 7.13
N LEU A 37 7.15 -0.12 6.21
CA LEU A 37 7.15 -0.40 4.78
C LEU A 37 8.59 -0.29 4.26
N THR A 38 9.12 -1.37 3.72
CA THR A 38 10.47 -1.42 3.16
C THR A 38 10.44 -1.89 1.72
N TYR A 39 11.57 -1.78 1.02
CA TYR A 39 11.69 -2.24 -0.36
C TYR A 39 11.23 -3.69 -0.56
N SER A 40 11.55 -4.61 0.36
CA SER A 40 11.12 -6.01 0.30
C SER A 40 9.60 -6.21 0.32
N HIS A 41 8.84 -5.23 0.83
CA HIS A 41 7.38 -5.27 0.79
C HIS A 41 6.86 -4.97 -0.62
N ILE A 42 7.50 -4.03 -1.31
CA ILE A 42 7.13 -3.61 -2.66
C ILE A 42 7.68 -4.55 -3.75
N HIS A 43 8.90 -5.01 -3.57
CA HIS A 43 9.65 -5.86 -4.49
C HIS A 43 10.19 -7.10 -3.75
N PRO A 44 9.33 -8.05 -3.37
CA PRO A 44 9.76 -9.24 -2.64
C PRO A 44 10.57 -10.19 -3.52
N SER A 45 11.68 -10.71 -3.00
CA SER A 45 12.43 -11.83 -3.58
C SER A 45 11.61 -13.14 -3.56
N PRO A 46 12.00 -14.19 -4.32
CA PRO A 46 11.25 -15.45 -4.38
C PRO A 46 10.90 -16.07 -3.02
N PHE A 47 11.83 -16.03 -2.06
CA PHE A 47 11.59 -16.54 -0.71
C PHE A 47 10.76 -15.59 0.15
N GLU A 48 10.88 -14.28 -0.06
CA GLU A 48 10.07 -13.27 0.62
C GLU A 48 8.61 -13.30 0.18
N ARG A 49 8.31 -13.76 -1.04
CA ARG A 49 6.94 -13.91 -1.55
C ARG A 49 6.07 -14.85 -0.73
N MET A 50 6.66 -15.79 0.01
CA MET A 50 5.93 -16.71 0.89
C MET A 50 5.70 -16.13 2.30
N LYS A 51 6.33 -14.99 2.63
CA LYS A 51 6.19 -14.36 3.95
C LYS A 51 4.91 -13.53 4.00
N VAL A 52 3.83 -14.13 4.51
CA VAL A 52 2.52 -13.47 4.69
C VAL A 52 2.65 -12.14 5.46
N ARG A 53 3.57 -12.07 6.43
CA ARG A 53 3.88 -10.85 7.18
C ARG A 53 4.21 -9.64 6.30
N LEU A 54 4.96 -9.85 5.21
CA LEU A 54 5.31 -8.77 4.29
C LEU A 54 4.08 -8.26 3.54
N ALA A 55 3.16 -9.15 3.15
CA ALA A 55 1.90 -8.75 2.54
C ALA A 55 0.99 -8.02 3.55
N ALA A 56 0.86 -8.55 4.77
CA ALA A 56 0.03 -7.96 5.81
C ALA A 56 0.46 -6.52 6.17
N HIS A 57 1.76 -6.25 6.24
CA HIS A 57 2.25 -4.89 6.50
C HIS A 57 1.89 -3.89 5.39
N ILE A 58 1.75 -4.31 4.13
CA ILE A 58 1.31 -3.43 3.03
C ILE A 58 -0.16 -3.03 3.24
N PHE A 59 -0.96 -3.96 3.73
CA PHE A 59 -2.38 -3.76 4.06
C PHE A 59 -2.59 -3.13 5.43
N GLY A 60 -1.54 -2.65 6.09
CA GLY A 60 -1.65 -2.08 7.42
C GLY A 60 -2.30 -0.70 7.46
N HIS A 61 -3.04 -0.41 8.52
CA HIS A 61 -3.64 0.91 8.78
C HIS A 61 -2.67 2.08 8.61
N SER A 62 -1.41 1.94 9.05
CA SER A 62 -0.39 2.99 8.91
C SER A 62 -0.10 3.37 7.45
N VAL A 63 -0.17 2.39 6.54
CA VAL A 63 0.03 2.63 5.10
C VAL A 63 -1.17 3.37 4.53
N ALA A 64 -2.39 2.95 4.86
CA ALA A 64 -3.61 3.65 4.44
C ALA A 64 -3.63 5.12 4.93
N ALA A 65 -3.32 5.35 6.21
CA ALA A 65 -3.27 6.69 6.79
C ALA A 65 -2.18 7.56 6.13
N GLY A 66 -0.98 7.01 5.94
CA GLY A 66 0.11 7.71 5.27
C GLY A 66 -0.21 8.05 3.81
N MET A 67 -0.81 7.12 3.06
CA MET A 67 -1.25 7.37 1.69
C MET A 67 -2.37 8.42 1.63
N SER A 68 -3.30 8.44 2.59
CA SER A 68 -4.34 9.47 2.70
C SER A 68 -3.75 10.86 2.97
N ALA A 69 -2.76 10.95 3.86
CA ALA A 69 -2.04 12.19 4.11
C ALA A 69 -1.27 12.67 2.85
N ALA A 70 -0.59 11.75 2.15
CA ALA A 70 0.11 12.07 0.91
C ALA A 70 -0.84 12.51 -0.22
N LEU A 71 -2.06 11.92 -0.29
CA LEU A 71 -3.10 12.32 -1.24
C LEU A 71 -3.54 13.78 -1.01
N ASN A 72 -3.69 14.20 0.25
CA ASN A 72 -4.04 15.58 0.58
C ASN A 72 -2.94 16.58 0.17
N GLN A 73 -1.69 16.13 0.07
CA GLN A 73 -0.58 16.92 -0.45
C GLN A 73 -0.47 16.89 -1.99
N GLY A 74 -1.35 16.15 -2.67
CA GLY A 74 -1.38 16.05 -4.13
C GLY A 74 -0.29 15.17 -4.74
N ILE A 75 0.33 14.28 -3.96
CA ILE A 75 1.45 13.43 -4.42
C ILE A 75 0.94 12.27 -5.30
N PRO A 76 0.11 11.33 -4.79
CA PRO A 76 -0.53 10.36 -5.65
C PRO A 76 -1.77 10.97 -6.36
N PRO A 77 -2.12 10.49 -7.55
CA PRO A 77 -3.31 10.93 -8.27
C PRO A 77 -4.59 10.58 -7.50
N LYS A 78 -5.70 11.31 -7.75
CA LYS A 78 -6.99 11.10 -7.04
C LYS A 78 -7.52 9.66 -7.12
N THR A 79 -7.18 8.92 -8.17
CA THR A 79 -7.52 7.49 -8.34
C THR A 79 -6.93 6.60 -7.24
N SER A 80 -5.88 7.05 -6.56
CA SER A 80 -5.28 6.33 -5.43
C SER A 80 -6.20 6.25 -4.21
N LYS A 81 -7.24 7.09 -4.11
CA LYS A 81 -8.24 7.03 -3.03
C LYS A 81 -8.90 5.65 -2.95
N CYS A 82 -9.18 5.03 -4.09
CA CYS A 82 -9.78 3.69 -4.15
C CYS A 82 -8.81 2.63 -3.60
N THR A 83 -7.52 2.78 -3.90
CA THR A 83 -6.46 1.92 -3.32
C THR A 83 -6.34 2.10 -1.81
N ILE A 84 -6.42 3.33 -1.31
CA ILE A 84 -6.37 3.62 0.14
C ILE A 84 -7.55 2.97 0.87
N ASN A 85 -8.76 3.12 0.34
CA ASN A 85 -9.96 2.52 0.91
C ASN A 85 -9.87 0.99 0.93
N PHE A 86 -9.36 0.40 -0.16
CA PHE A 86 -9.14 -1.04 -0.24
C PHE A 86 -8.11 -1.54 0.78
N ILE A 87 -6.99 -0.83 0.95
CA ILE A 87 -5.97 -1.17 1.96
C ILE A 87 -6.60 -1.14 3.36
N ASN A 88 -7.39 -0.11 3.66
CA ASN A 88 -8.05 0.01 4.97
C ASN A 88 -9.11 -1.09 5.20
N PHE A 89 -9.85 -1.47 4.16
CA PHE A 89 -10.79 -2.59 4.22
C PHE A 89 -10.08 -3.92 4.47
N MET A 90 -8.95 -4.14 3.80
CA MET A 90 -8.12 -5.34 4.01
C MET A 90 -7.52 -5.40 5.40
N ASP A 91 -7.08 -4.26 5.97
CA ASP A 91 -6.59 -4.18 7.35
C ASP A 91 -7.62 -4.74 8.35
N ILE A 92 -8.88 -4.29 8.23
CA ILE A 92 -9.98 -4.74 9.09
C ILE A 92 -10.20 -6.25 8.95
N ILE A 93 -10.22 -6.77 7.73
CA ILE A 93 -10.41 -8.20 7.48
C ILE A 93 -9.26 -9.02 8.09
N ILE A 94 -8.02 -8.58 7.90
CA ILE A 94 -6.83 -9.28 8.40
C ILE A 94 -6.80 -9.30 9.93
N ILE A 95 -7.33 -8.28 10.61
CA ILE A 95 -7.42 -8.25 12.08
C ILE A 95 -8.44 -9.25 12.63
N ILE A 96 -9.50 -9.54 11.88
CA ILE A 96 -10.63 -10.38 12.32
C ILE A 96 -10.34 -11.89 12.15
N ILE A 97 -9.44 -12.26 11.23
CA ILE A 97 -9.09 -13.65 10.90
C ILE A 97 -7.90 -14.13 11.73
#